data_AF-A0A914WWK9-F1
#
_entry.id   AF-A0A914WWK9-F1
#
_cell.length_a   1.000
_cell.length_b   1.000
_cell.length_c   1.000
_cell.angle_alpha   90.00
_cell.angle_beta   90.00
_cell.angle_gamma   90.00
#
_symmetry.space_group_name_H-M   'P 1'
#
loop_
_entity.id
_entity.type
_entity.pdbx_description
1 polymer ?
#
loop_
_entity_poly.entity_id
_entity_poly.type
_entity_poly.pdbx_seq_one_letter_code
_entity_poly.pdbx_strand_id
1 'polypeptide(L)'
;MERRCLFALAGFLSFVSAFGQPVRIDRLINAVEPAEKATCNPQTVGPCLLTFFADFGFHSQAPDEKVFDETLHEYVIRNGVAGWSQVRGRMNELYKCSGGQQNFDLCLPWQQSMTSFNMTREEALAWDVRFRTLEYQVGGGYDVLTHYWYCINEVDRHEGPFLEQCAKTFRDEQHNQPNQTCEHISEYLVCVQRPYAANCGSIVGAFACSYERIVYQVVYPECADHVAFHCQGAPSAAPELSQLANARSKNSS
;
A
#
# COMPACT_ATOMS: atom_id res chain seq x y z
N MET A 1 21.41 7.97 -19.51
CA MET A 1 20.31 8.29 -18.58
C MET A 1 20.04 7.05 -17.76
N GLU A 2 20.60 7.01 -16.56
CA GLU A 2 20.67 5.83 -15.69
C GLU A 2 19.31 5.52 -15.04
N ARG A 3 18.88 4.26 -15.15
CA ARG A 3 17.70 3.67 -14.50
C ARG A 3 17.95 3.41 -13.00
N ARG A 4 18.29 4.44 -12.21
CA ARG A 4 18.69 4.28 -10.80
C ARG A 4 17.77 4.95 -9.76
N CYS A 5 16.62 5.48 -10.15
CA CYS A 5 15.68 6.12 -9.22
C CYS A 5 14.43 5.25 -8.97
N LEU A 6 14.62 4.00 -8.55
CA LEU A 6 13.54 3.03 -8.27
C LEU A 6 13.14 2.97 -6.79
N PHE A 7 13.69 3.83 -5.92
CA PHE A 7 13.96 3.42 -4.54
C PHE A 7 12.82 3.55 -3.51
N ALA A 8 11.82 4.41 -3.68
CA ALA A 8 10.94 4.70 -2.54
C ALA A 8 9.64 3.88 -2.46
N LEU A 9 9.14 3.35 -3.59
CA LEU A 9 8.19 2.24 -3.54
C LEU A 9 8.89 0.88 -3.46
N ALA A 10 10.22 0.82 -3.72
CA ALA A 10 11.03 -0.40 -3.62
C ALA A 10 11.50 -0.75 -2.20
N GLY A 11 11.21 0.08 -1.19
CA GLY A 11 11.27 -0.37 0.22
C GLY A 11 10.47 -1.65 0.44
N PHE A 12 9.38 -1.81 -0.32
CA PHE A 12 8.52 -2.98 -0.33
C PHE A 12 9.13 -4.20 -1.07
N LEU A 13 9.83 -3.98 -2.18
CA LEU A 13 10.41 -5.06 -3.01
C LEU A 13 11.54 -5.83 -2.32
N SER A 14 12.25 -5.18 -1.39
CA SER A 14 13.25 -5.85 -0.54
C SER A 14 12.64 -6.59 0.66
N PHE A 15 11.34 -6.38 0.90
CA PHE A 15 10.65 -6.88 2.07
C PHE A 15 10.15 -8.31 1.83
N VAL A 16 9.42 -8.56 0.73
CA VAL A 16 8.85 -9.89 0.43
C VAL A 16 9.92 -10.99 0.31
N SER A 17 11.09 -10.68 -0.26
CA SER A 17 12.19 -11.65 -0.39
C SER A 17 12.91 -11.97 0.93
N ALA A 18 12.76 -11.15 1.97
CA ALA A 18 13.38 -11.37 3.28
C ALA A 18 12.57 -12.31 4.20
N PHE A 19 11.29 -12.59 3.88
CA PHE A 19 10.41 -13.47 4.67
C PHE A 19 10.49 -14.96 4.32
N GLY A 20 11.58 -15.40 3.68
CA GLY A 20 11.86 -16.83 3.46
C GLY A 20 12.03 -17.67 4.74
N GLN A 21 11.85 -17.08 5.93
CA GLN A 21 11.74 -17.82 7.18
C GLN A 21 10.26 -17.97 7.59
N PRO A 22 9.78 -19.20 7.82
CA PRO A 22 8.39 -19.44 8.18
C PRO A 22 8.10 -18.83 9.55
N VAL A 23 7.46 -17.67 9.56
CA VAL A 23 6.81 -17.13 10.76
C VAL A 23 5.70 -18.11 11.14
N ARG A 24 5.82 -18.74 12.31
CA ARG A 24 4.82 -19.66 12.87
C ARG A 24 3.59 -18.87 13.32
N ILE A 25 2.65 -18.66 12.40
CA ILE A 25 1.35 -18.05 12.69
C ILE A 25 0.32 -19.17 12.93
N ASP A 26 0.48 -19.92 14.02
CA ASP A 26 -0.47 -20.99 14.41
C ASP A 26 -1.54 -20.52 15.40
N ARG A 27 -1.57 -19.24 15.77
CA ARG A 27 -2.56 -18.71 16.72
C ARG A 27 -2.97 -17.31 16.29
N LEU A 28 -4.21 -17.17 15.84
CA LEU A 28 -5.12 -16.04 16.06
C LEU A 28 -6.27 -16.12 15.03
N ILE A 29 -7.21 -17.05 15.25
CA ILE A 29 -8.53 -17.06 14.60
C ILE A 29 -9.53 -17.32 15.73
N ASN A 30 -10.10 -16.26 16.31
CA ASN A 30 -11.29 -16.19 17.16
C ASN A 30 -11.46 -14.68 17.47
N ALA A 31 -12.59 -14.00 17.38
CA ALA A 31 -13.98 -14.34 17.11
C ALA A 31 -14.68 -13.06 16.57
N VAL A 32 -15.44 -13.16 15.48
CA VAL A 32 -16.39 -12.13 15.04
C VAL A 32 -17.72 -12.85 14.79
N GLU A 33 -18.80 -12.36 15.39
CA GLU A 33 -20.16 -12.92 15.25
C GLU A 33 -20.65 -12.90 13.79
N PRO A 34 -21.52 -13.84 13.37
CA PRO A 34 -21.86 -14.01 11.97
C PRO A 34 -22.88 -12.94 11.54
N ALA A 35 -22.39 -11.84 10.97
CA ALA A 35 -23.12 -11.22 9.87
C ALA A 35 -23.41 -12.31 8.83
N GLU A 36 -24.58 -12.28 8.19
CA GLU A 36 -24.96 -13.18 7.10
C GLU A 36 -23.73 -13.39 6.20
N LYS A 37 -23.16 -14.60 6.26
CA LYS A 37 -21.73 -14.81 6.04
C LYS A 37 -21.42 -14.57 4.57
N ALA A 38 -21.12 -13.31 4.22
CA ALA A 38 -20.72 -12.95 2.89
C ALA A 38 -19.51 -13.82 2.53
N THR A 39 -19.66 -14.68 1.52
CA THR A 39 -18.60 -15.56 1.06
C THR A 39 -17.97 -14.98 -0.18
N CYS A 40 -16.64 -14.99 -0.22
CA CYS A 40 -15.90 -14.69 -1.44
C CYS A 40 -16.44 -15.52 -2.62
N ASN A 41 -16.74 -14.85 -3.75
CA ASN A 41 -17.04 -15.50 -5.01
C ASN A 41 -15.82 -15.38 -5.96
N PRO A 42 -14.88 -16.34 -5.92
CA PRO A 42 -13.65 -16.26 -6.71
C PRO A 42 -13.92 -16.37 -8.22
N GLN A 43 -15.02 -17.01 -8.63
CA GLN A 43 -15.43 -17.05 -10.04
C GLN A 43 -15.79 -15.66 -10.59
N THR A 44 -16.16 -14.72 -9.72
CA THR A 44 -16.41 -13.33 -10.10
C THR A 44 -15.13 -12.50 -9.98
N VAL A 45 -14.39 -12.63 -8.87
CA VAL A 45 -13.21 -11.79 -8.61
C VAL A 45 -12.05 -12.08 -9.56
N GLY A 46 -11.77 -13.34 -9.88
CA GLY A 46 -10.65 -13.73 -10.75
C GLY A 46 -10.69 -13.07 -12.13
N PRO A 47 -11.77 -13.19 -12.91
CA PRO A 47 -11.91 -12.53 -14.21
C PRO A 47 -11.81 -10.99 -14.14
N CYS A 48 -12.32 -10.39 -13.06
CA CYS A 48 -12.23 -8.94 -12.84
C CYS A 48 -10.78 -8.49 -12.58
N LEU A 49 -10.02 -9.26 -11.79
CA LEU A 49 -8.59 -9.02 -11.60
C LEU A 49 -7.81 -9.13 -12.92
N LEU A 50 -8.10 -10.13 -13.75
CA LEU A 50 -7.47 -10.25 -15.07
C LEU A 50 -7.78 -9.05 -15.97
N THR A 51 -9.01 -8.52 -15.91
CA THR A 51 -9.39 -7.30 -16.63
C THR A 51 -8.61 -6.09 -16.12
N PHE A 52 -8.52 -5.92 -14.80
CA PHE A 52 -7.71 -4.86 -14.18
C PHE A 52 -6.23 -4.95 -14.59
N PHE A 53 -5.63 -6.13 -14.62
CA PHE A 53 -4.25 -6.30 -15.07
C PHE A 53 -4.08 -6.06 -16.58
N ALA A 54 -5.08 -6.41 -17.40
CA ALA A 54 -5.05 -6.13 -18.83
C ALA A 54 -4.97 -4.63 -19.16
N ASP A 55 -5.52 -3.76 -18.30
CA ASP A 55 -5.40 -2.30 -18.44
C ASP A 55 -3.96 -1.79 -18.27
N PHE A 56 -3.09 -2.59 -17.67
CA PHE A 56 -1.64 -2.35 -17.55
C PHE A 56 -0.81 -3.20 -18.53
N GLY A 57 -1.46 -3.92 -19.45
CA GLY A 57 -0.81 -4.71 -20.50
C GLY A 57 -0.57 -6.19 -20.17
N PHE A 58 -1.18 -6.71 -19.11
CA PHE A 58 -1.04 -8.12 -18.72
C PHE A 58 -2.29 -8.92 -19.13
N HIS A 59 -2.19 -9.75 -20.18
CA HIS A 59 -3.38 -10.31 -20.84
C HIS A 59 -3.74 -11.77 -20.48
N SER A 60 -2.83 -12.56 -19.91
CA SER A 60 -3.03 -14.01 -19.78
C SER A 60 -3.01 -14.55 -18.35
N GLN A 61 -2.43 -13.83 -17.41
CA GLN A 61 -2.33 -14.24 -16.02
C GLN A 61 -2.06 -13.03 -15.12
N ALA A 62 -2.29 -13.19 -13.81
CA ALA A 62 -1.78 -12.24 -12.84
C ALA A 62 -0.25 -12.13 -12.99
N PRO A 63 0.30 -10.91 -13.13
CA PRO A 63 1.74 -10.75 -13.17
C PRO A 63 2.39 -11.14 -11.84
N ASP A 64 3.71 -11.24 -11.84
CA ASP A 64 4.47 -11.12 -10.59
C ASP A 64 4.23 -9.73 -9.98
N GLU A 65 4.05 -9.65 -8.66
CA GLU A 65 3.68 -8.41 -7.98
C GLU A 65 4.72 -7.30 -8.23
N LYS A 66 6.01 -7.65 -8.21
CA LYS A 66 7.09 -6.70 -8.49
C LYS A 66 7.03 -6.17 -9.92
N VAL A 67 6.75 -7.04 -10.89
CA VAL A 67 6.60 -6.64 -12.30
C VAL A 67 5.40 -5.69 -12.47
N PHE A 68 4.30 -5.95 -11.75
CA PHE A 68 3.16 -5.05 -11.73
C PHE A 68 3.52 -3.69 -11.12
N ASP A 69 4.23 -3.69 -10.00
CA ASP A 69 4.66 -2.48 -9.30
C ASP A 69 5.55 -1.59 -10.15
N GLU A 70 6.55 -2.18 -10.82
CA GLU A 70 7.41 -1.46 -11.77
C GLU A 70 6.57 -0.87 -12.91
N THR A 71 5.63 -1.63 -13.46
CA THR A 71 4.76 -1.19 -14.57
C THR A 71 3.81 -0.06 -14.15
N LEU A 72 3.19 -0.19 -12.97
CA LEU A 72 2.32 0.82 -12.40
C LEU A 72 3.09 2.10 -12.07
N HIS A 73 4.30 1.98 -11.50
CA HIS A 73 5.18 3.10 -11.24
C HIS A 73 5.56 3.84 -12.52
N GLU A 74 6.04 3.13 -13.55
CA GLU A 74 6.35 3.74 -14.85
C GLU A 74 5.13 4.44 -15.46
N TYR A 75 3.95 3.83 -15.32
CA TYR A 75 2.70 4.40 -15.79
C TYR A 75 2.34 5.71 -15.07
N VAL A 76 2.42 5.77 -13.74
CA VAL A 76 2.09 7.00 -13.00
C VAL A 76 3.16 8.08 -13.15
N ILE A 77 4.44 7.74 -13.28
CA ILE A 77 5.51 8.70 -13.58
C ILE A 77 5.28 9.35 -14.95
N ARG A 78 4.95 8.54 -15.96
CA ARG A 78 4.71 9.01 -17.33
C ARG A 78 3.50 9.94 -17.42
N ASN A 79 2.44 9.65 -16.66
CA ASN A 79 1.17 10.36 -16.74
C ASN A 79 0.97 11.40 -15.60
N GLY A 80 1.90 11.47 -14.64
CA GLY A 80 1.81 12.34 -13.46
C GLY A 80 0.53 12.11 -12.65
N VAL A 81 -0.03 13.20 -12.12
CA VAL A 81 -1.29 13.18 -11.34
C VAL A 81 -2.46 12.56 -12.13
N ALA A 82 -2.51 12.76 -13.45
CA ALA A 82 -3.54 12.16 -14.29
C ALA A 82 -3.45 10.62 -14.33
N GLY A 83 -2.24 10.07 -14.18
CA GLY A 83 -2.02 8.63 -14.03
C GLY A 83 -2.75 8.08 -12.81
N TRP A 84 -2.62 8.71 -11.64
CA TRP A 84 -3.33 8.29 -10.43
C TRP A 84 -4.84 8.39 -10.56
N SER A 85 -5.36 9.40 -11.25
CA SER A 85 -6.80 9.47 -11.56
C SER A 85 -7.28 8.27 -12.38
N GLN A 86 -6.47 7.80 -13.33
CA GLN A 86 -6.80 6.63 -14.16
C GLN A 86 -6.70 5.34 -13.34
N VAL A 87 -5.67 5.19 -12.49
CA VAL A 87 -5.54 4.04 -11.56
C VAL A 87 -6.75 3.95 -10.64
N ARG A 88 -7.19 5.08 -10.07
CA ARG A 88 -8.41 5.15 -9.25
C ARG A 88 -9.66 4.71 -10.03
N GLY A 89 -9.80 5.15 -11.27
CA GLY A 89 -10.89 4.72 -12.16
C GLY A 89 -10.92 3.19 -12.35
N ARG A 90 -9.76 2.60 -12.66
CA ARG A 90 -9.61 1.15 -12.85
C ARG A 90 -9.88 0.35 -11.57
N MET A 91 -9.46 0.86 -10.41
CA MET A 91 -9.79 0.25 -9.11
C MET A 91 -11.30 0.27 -8.84
N ASN A 92 -11.99 1.37 -9.16
CA ASN A 92 -13.45 1.44 -9.04
C ASN A 92 -14.16 0.46 -10.00
N GLU A 93 -13.64 0.30 -11.22
CA GLU A 93 -14.15 -0.67 -12.19
C GLU A 93 -13.93 -2.11 -11.72
N LEU A 94 -12.77 -2.40 -11.14
CA LEU A 94 -12.48 -3.68 -10.48
C LEU A 94 -13.50 -3.99 -9.39
N TYR A 95 -13.72 -3.06 -8.45
CA TYR A 95 -14.72 -3.23 -7.38
C TYR A 95 -16.13 -3.41 -7.93
N LYS A 96 -16.50 -2.65 -8.97
CA LYS A 96 -17.82 -2.81 -9.59
C LYS A 96 -17.97 -4.19 -10.24
N CYS A 97 -16.94 -4.63 -10.97
CA CYS A 97 -16.92 -5.94 -11.61
C CYS A 97 -16.99 -7.07 -10.59
N SER A 98 -16.27 -6.94 -9.47
CA SER A 98 -16.22 -7.95 -8.40
C SER A 98 -17.50 -8.07 -7.58
N GLY A 99 -18.58 -7.34 -7.90
CA GLY A 99 -19.79 -7.33 -7.08
C GLY A 99 -19.70 -6.42 -5.84
N GLY A 100 -18.81 -5.43 -5.87
CA GLY A 100 -18.57 -4.46 -4.82
C GLY A 100 -17.23 -4.67 -4.12
N GLN A 101 -16.79 -3.63 -3.40
CA GLN A 101 -15.57 -3.65 -2.60
C GLN A 101 -15.63 -4.73 -1.50
N GLN A 102 -16.78 -4.91 -0.84
CA GLN A 102 -16.92 -5.93 0.21
C GLN A 102 -16.62 -7.35 -0.28
N ASN A 103 -17.10 -7.73 -1.48
CA ASN A 103 -16.80 -9.06 -2.03
C ASN A 103 -15.32 -9.18 -2.42
N PHE A 104 -14.70 -8.10 -2.87
CA PHE A 104 -13.27 -8.06 -3.17
C PHE A 104 -12.41 -8.24 -1.91
N ASP A 105 -12.73 -7.51 -0.84
CA ASP A 105 -12.02 -7.56 0.45
C ASP A 105 -12.16 -8.91 1.15
N LEU A 106 -13.19 -9.69 0.81
CA LEU A 106 -13.35 -11.07 1.28
C LEU A 106 -12.52 -12.07 0.47
N CYS A 107 -12.19 -11.74 -0.78
CA CYS A 107 -11.47 -12.63 -1.70
C CYS A 107 -9.96 -12.45 -1.70
N LEU A 108 -9.48 -11.25 -1.37
CA LEU A 108 -8.07 -10.92 -1.42
C LEU A 108 -7.19 -11.30 -0.22
N PRO A 109 -7.70 -11.48 1.02
CA PRO A 109 -6.85 -11.87 2.14
C PRO A 109 -6.00 -13.08 1.74
N TRP A 110 -4.71 -13.07 2.06
CA TRP A 110 -3.76 -14.01 1.48
C TRP A 110 -4.18 -15.48 1.59
N GLN A 111 -4.85 -15.88 2.68
CA GLN A 111 -5.38 -17.25 2.84
C GLN A 111 -6.43 -17.61 1.77
N GLN A 112 -7.31 -16.67 1.45
CA GLN A 112 -8.35 -16.86 0.43
C GLN A 112 -7.74 -16.81 -0.97
N SER A 113 -6.76 -15.95 -1.22
CA SER A 113 -6.05 -15.85 -2.50
C SER A 113 -5.27 -17.13 -2.85
N MET A 114 -4.61 -17.76 -1.87
CA MET A 114 -3.94 -19.05 -2.07
C MET A 114 -4.89 -20.13 -2.61
N THR A 115 -6.09 -20.23 -2.03
CA THR A 115 -7.08 -21.24 -2.40
C THR A 115 -7.84 -20.87 -3.67
N SER A 116 -8.14 -19.59 -3.87
CA SER A 116 -8.96 -19.08 -4.97
C SER A 116 -8.21 -18.95 -6.29
N PHE A 117 -6.91 -18.63 -6.22
CA PHE A 117 -6.09 -18.28 -7.38
C PHE A 117 -4.85 -19.18 -7.52
N ASN A 118 -4.71 -20.21 -6.69
CA ASN A 118 -3.58 -21.16 -6.73
C ASN A 118 -2.21 -20.45 -6.63
N MET A 119 -2.13 -19.43 -5.77
CA MET A 119 -0.91 -18.70 -5.46
C MET A 119 -0.14 -19.36 -4.32
N THR A 120 1.18 -19.19 -4.29
CA THR A 120 1.99 -19.46 -3.09
C THR A 120 1.63 -18.49 -1.96
N ARG A 121 2.05 -18.79 -0.73
CA ARG A 121 1.78 -17.91 0.42
C ARG A 121 2.44 -16.55 0.21
N GLU A 122 3.65 -16.54 -0.30
CA GLU A 122 4.47 -15.35 -0.53
C GLU A 122 3.84 -14.47 -1.61
N GLU A 123 3.40 -15.05 -2.74
CA GLU A 123 2.69 -14.33 -3.79
C GLU A 123 1.35 -13.76 -3.29
N ALA A 124 0.57 -14.57 -2.57
CA ALA A 124 -0.73 -14.16 -2.03
C ALA A 124 -0.59 -13.01 -1.02
N LEU A 125 0.43 -13.06 -0.15
CA LEU A 125 0.72 -12.00 0.81
C LEU A 125 1.19 -10.72 0.11
N ALA A 126 2.06 -10.83 -0.90
CA ALA A 126 2.51 -9.67 -1.68
C ALA A 126 1.32 -8.95 -2.34
N TRP A 127 0.42 -9.71 -2.98
CA TRP A 127 -0.79 -9.17 -3.59
C TRP A 127 -1.77 -8.56 -2.58
N ASP A 128 -1.98 -9.19 -1.42
CA ASP A 128 -2.83 -8.65 -0.35
C ASP A 128 -2.33 -7.29 0.12
N VAL A 129 -1.03 -7.19 0.41
CA VAL A 129 -0.42 -5.91 0.77
C VAL A 129 -0.57 -4.90 -0.36
N ARG A 130 -0.26 -5.30 -1.60
CA ARG A 130 -0.27 -4.37 -2.73
C ARG A 130 -1.66 -3.79 -2.99
N PHE A 131 -2.71 -4.61 -2.94
CA PHE A 131 -4.06 -4.10 -3.15
C PHE A 131 -4.51 -3.17 -2.03
N ARG A 132 -4.15 -3.44 -0.77
CA ARG A 132 -4.48 -2.55 0.35
C ARG A 132 -3.72 -1.23 0.30
N THR A 133 -2.45 -1.24 -0.06
CA THR A 133 -1.68 0.00 -0.23
C THR A 133 -2.19 0.79 -1.43
N LEU A 134 -2.54 0.11 -2.52
CA LEU A 134 -3.14 0.75 -3.70
C LEU A 134 -4.50 1.36 -3.38
N GLU A 135 -5.37 0.65 -2.64
CA GLU A 135 -6.65 1.17 -2.15
C GLU A 135 -6.46 2.44 -1.33
N TYR A 136 -5.48 2.46 -0.42
CA TYR A 136 -5.17 3.67 0.34
C TYR A 136 -4.72 4.82 -0.57
N GLN A 137 -3.81 4.56 -1.52
CA GLN A 137 -3.33 5.56 -2.47
C GLN A 137 -4.45 6.15 -3.34
N VAL A 138 -5.43 5.34 -3.76
CA VAL A 138 -6.57 5.81 -4.59
C VAL A 138 -7.80 6.21 -3.78
N GLY A 139 -7.80 5.95 -2.49
CA GLY A 139 -8.86 6.25 -1.53
C GLY A 139 -8.42 7.31 -0.52
N GLY A 140 -8.23 6.91 0.75
CA GLY A 140 -8.00 7.83 1.87
C GLY A 140 -6.74 8.71 1.75
N GLY A 141 -5.73 8.27 1.00
CA GLY A 141 -4.50 9.01 0.74
C GLY A 141 -4.48 9.79 -0.58
N TYR A 142 -5.51 9.67 -1.42
CA TYR A 142 -5.51 10.17 -2.80
C TYR A 142 -5.28 11.68 -2.91
N ASP A 143 -5.95 12.46 -2.08
CA ASP A 143 -5.84 13.92 -2.15
C ASP A 143 -4.44 14.40 -1.76
N VAL A 144 -3.81 13.78 -0.75
CA VAL A 144 -2.43 14.08 -0.36
C VAL A 144 -1.47 13.67 -1.47
N LEU A 145 -1.61 12.44 -1.98
CA LEU A 145 -0.77 11.90 -3.05
C LEU A 145 -0.80 12.77 -4.30
N THR A 146 -1.99 13.18 -4.75
CA THR A 146 -2.14 13.97 -5.97
C THR A 146 -1.77 15.43 -5.77
N HIS A 147 -2.03 16.02 -4.60
CA HIS A 147 -1.67 17.41 -4.30
C HIS A 147 -0.15 17.58 -4.16
N TYR A 148 0.52 16.63 -3.50
CA TYR A 148 1.96 16.69 -3.21
C TYR A 148 2.80 15.79 -4.12
N TRP A 149 2.23 15.29 -5.23
CA TRP A 149 2.83 14.31 -6.14
C TRP A 149 4.31 14.62 -6.46
N TYR A 150 4.60 15.83 -6.91
CA TYR A 150 5.96 16.20 -7.31
C TYR A 150 6.94 16.25 -6.13
N CYS A 151 6.48 16.65 -4.94
CA CYS A 151 7.30 16.69 -3.74
C CYS A 151 7.60 15.27 -3.25
N ILE A 152 6.59 14.40 -3.20
CA ILE A 152 6.74 12.98 -2.84
C ILE A 152 7.79 12.32 -3.75
N ASN A 153 7.65 12.46 -5.07
CA ASN A 153 8.62 11.88 -6.01
C ASN A 153 10.04 12.47 -5.89
N GLU A 154 10.17 13.71 -5.44
CA GLU A 154 11.47 14.32 -5.17
C GLU A 154 12.11 13.65 -3.96
N VAL A 155 11.37 13.53 -2.85
CA VAL A 155 11.82 12.83 -1.64
C VAL A 155 12.24 11.41 -1.99
N ASP A 156 11.44 10.72 -2.78
CA ASP A 156 11.72 9.36 -3.22
C ASP A 156 13.07 9.23 -3.94
N ARG A 157 13.41 10.24 -4.73
CA ARG A 157 14.64 10.28 -5.52
C ARG A 157 15.85 10.68 -4.69
N HIS A 158 15.70 11.64 -3.77
CA HIS A 158 16.81 12.23 -3.03
C HIS A 158 17.08 11.54 -1.70
N GLU A 159 16.04 11.06 -1.02
CA GLU A 159 16.09 10.39 0.28
C GLU A 159 16.04 8.86 0.15
N GLY A 160 16.06 8.31 -1.07
CA GLY A 160 16.08 6.87 -1.34
C GLY A 160 17.11 6.10 -0.50
N PRO A 161 18.39 6.53 -0.43
CA PRO A 161 19.39 5.87 0.42
C PRO A 161 19.06 5.90 1.92
N PHE A 162 18.43 6.99 2.40
CA PHE A 162 18.01 7.11 3.78
C PHE A 162 16.84 6.16 4.09
N LEU A 163 15.86 6.08 3.20
CA LEU A 163 14.73 5.14 3.29
C LEU A 163 15.20 3.68 3.26
N GLU A 164 16.15 3.35 2.39
CA GLU A 164 16.77 2.02 2.35
C GLU A 164 17.48 1.69 3.68
N GLN A 165 18.16 2.67 4.28
CA GLN A 165 18.77 2.50 5.59
C GLN A 165 17.73 2.27 6.69
N CYS A 166 16.58 2.97 6.69
CA CYS A 166 15.48 2.68 7.63
C CYS A 166 15.03 1.21 7.51
N ALA A 167 14.79 0.74 6.28
CA ALA A 167 14.35 -0.64 6.04
C ALA A 167 15.42 -1.66 6.43
N LYS A 168 16.70 -1.36 6.20
CA LYS A 168 17.82 -2.22 6.62
C LYS A 168 17.90 -2.32 8.15
N THR A 169 17.85 -1.19 8.86
CA THR A 169 17.88 -1.16 10.33
C THR A 169 16.76 -2.00 10.92
N PHE A 170 15.53 -1.84 10.42
CA PHE A 170 14.39 -2.65 10.84
C PHE A 170 14.64 -4.16 10.66
N ARG A 171 15.14 -4.59 9.50
CA ARG A 171 15.44 -6.01 9.24
C ARG A 171 16.51 -6.55 10.18
N ASP A 172 17.57 -5.77 10.42
CA ASP A 172 18.65 -6.16 11.33
C ASP A 172 18.13 -6.28 12.77
N GLU A 173 17.30 -5.35 13.22
CA GLU A 173 16.69 -5.35 14.56
C GLU A 173 15.71 -6.51 14.73
N GLN A 174 14.82 -6.72 13.76
CA GLN A 174 13.87 -7.84 13.76
C GLN A 174 14.58 -9.20 13.76
N HIS A 175 15.72 -9.32 13.05
CA HIS A 175 16.54 -10.53 13.08
C HIS A 175 17.17 -10.78 14.46
N ASN A 176 17.66 -9.72 15.10
CA ASN A 176 18.36 -9.81 16.39
C ASN A 176 17.40 -9.94 17.59
N GLN A 177 16.23 -9.31 17.53
CA GLN A 177 15.24 -9.21 18.61
C GLN A 177 13.82 -9.48 18.09
N PRO A 178 13.52 -10.71 17.62
CA PRO A 178 12.23 -11.02 16.99
C PRO A 178 11.02 -10.84 17.94
N ASN A 179 11.22 -10.90 19.25
CA ASN A 179 10.17 -10.65 20.26
C ASN A 179 9.80 -9.16 20.43
N GLN A 180 10.57 -8.25 19.83
CA GLN A 180 10.32 -6.80 19.82
C GLN A 180 9.86 -6.30 18.44
N THR A 181 9.40 -7.20 17.56
CA THR A 181 9.01 -6.85 16.17
C THR A 181 8.04 -5.65 16.11
N CYS A 182 7.02 -5.58 16.97
CA CYS A 182 6.07 -4.46 16.94
C CYS A 182 6.71 -3.11 17.30
N GLU A 183 7.71 -3.10 18.19
CA GLU A 183 8.46 -1.89 18.56
C GLU A 183 9.34 -1.42 17.40
N HIS A 184 10.06 -2.35 16.77
CA HIS A 184 10.89 -2.07 15.59
C HIS A 184 10.06 -1.56 14.40
N ILE A 185 8.82 -2.06 14.22
CA ILE A 185 7.91 -1.51 13.21
C ILE A 185 7.61 -0.04 13.52
N SER A 186 7.30 0.31 14.78
CA SER A 186 7.05 1.70 15.16
C SER A 186 8.26 2.61 14.91
N GLU A 187 9.47 2.14 15.21
CA GLU A 187 10.71 2.85 14.94
C GLU A 187 10.93 3.06 13.44
N TYR A 188 10.68 2.02 12.64
CA TYR A 188 10.73 2.10 11.18
C TYR A 188 9.74 3.12 10.62
N LEU A 189 8.48 3.11 11.08
CA LEU A 189 7.45 4.05 10.62
C LEU A 189 7.85 5.50 10.88
N VAL A 190 8.41 5.80 12.06
CA VAL A 190 8.95 7.12 12.40
C VAL A 190 10.16 7.48 11.51
N CYS A 191 11.01 6.50 11.21
CA CYS A 191 12.17 6.68 10.33
C CYS A 191 11.72 7.08 8.93
N VAL A 192 10.77 6.37 8.32
CA VAL A 192 10.21 6.66 6.99
C VAL A 192 9.46 7.98 6.97
N GLN A 193 8.67 8.31 8.00
CA GLN A 193 7.90 9.55 8.06
C GLN A 193 8.75 10.82 7.93
N ARG A 194 9.95 10.82 8.53
CA ARG A 194 10.81 11.98 8.71
C ARG A 194 11.22 12.68 7.40
N PRO A 195 11.80 12.03 6.38
CA PRO A 195 12.15 12.70 5.12
C PRO A 195 10.96 13.35 4.42
N TYR A 196 9.79 12.69 4.40
CA TYR A 196 8.58 13.27 3.81
C TYR A 196 8.04 14.45 4.62
N ALA A 197 8.05 14.36 5.95
CA ALA A 197 7.62 15.45 6.83
C ALA A 197 8.52 16.67 6.69
N ALA A 198 9.84 16.46 6.61
CA ALA A 198 10.84 17.52 6.51
C ALA A 198 10.77 18.26 5.16
N ASN A 199 10.56 17.52 4.06
CA ASN A 199 10.61 18.09 2.71
C ASN A 199 9.24 18.56 2.19
N CYS A 200 8.15 17.87 2.56
CA CYS A 200 6.82 18.09 2.00
C CYS A 200 5.76 18.49 3.05
N GLY A 201 6.14 18.58 4.32
CA GLY A 201 5.25 18.93 5.43
C GLY A 201 4.62 17.73 6.14
N SER A 202 4.10 17.96 7.34
CA SER A 202 3.62 16.91 8.25
C SER A 202 2.51 16.02 7.66
N ILE A 203 1.64 16.59 6.82
CA ILE A 203 0.56 15.85 6.15
C ILE A 203 1.13 14.75 5.24
N VAL A 204 2.19 15.06 4.48
CA VAL A 204 2.85 14.09 3.59
C VAL A 204 3.63 13.07 4.39
N GLY A 205 4.27 13.48 5.48
CA GLY A 205 4.89 12.56 6.45
C GLY A 205 3.89 11.53 7.00
N ALA A 206 2.72 11.98 7.43
CA ALA A 206 1.67 11.09 7.93
C ALA A 206 1.07 10.21 6.83
N PHE A 207 0.99 10.71 5.59
CA PHE A 207 0.60 9.91 4.43
C PHE A 207 1.57 8.75 4.21
N ALA A 208 2.87 9.02 4.17
CA ALA A 208 3.91 8.01 3.98
C ALA A 208 3.94 7.00 5.14
N CYS A 209 3.82 7.47 6.38
CA CYS A 209 3.71 6.59 7.55
C CYS A 209 2.48 5.67 7.45
N SER A 210 1.32 6.22 7.06
CA SER A 210 0.09 5.42 6.96
C SER A 210 0.15 4.39 5.83
N TYR A 211 0.80 4.73 4.72
CA TYR A 211 1.09 3.80 3.62
C TYR A 211 1.89 2.59 4.13
N GLU A 212 3.01 2.83 4.82
CA GLU A 212 3.82 1.76 5.42
C GLU A 212 3.06 1.01 6.52
N ARG A 213 2.31 1.71 7.38
CA ARG A 213 1.53 1.05 8.43
C ARG A 213 0.59 -0.01 7.87
N ILE A 214 -0.05 0.24 6.73
CA ILE A 214 -0.93 -0.73 6.05
C ILE A 214 -0.16 -1.98 5.65
N VAL A 215 1.05 -1.83 5.11
CA VAL A 215 1.95 -2.95 4.82
C VAL A 215 2.13 -3.83 6.06
N TYR A 216 2.55 -3.23 7.17
CA TYR A 216 2.89 -3.99 8.37
C TYR A 216 1.67 -4.55 9.10
N GLN A 217 0.49 -3.93 8.97
CA GLN A 217 -0.75 -4.49 9.51
C GLN A 217 -1.15 -5.80 8.83
N VAL A 218 -0.79 -5.97 7.55
CA VAL A 218 -1.07 -7.21 6.80
C VAL A 218 -0.05 -8.28 7.13
N VAL A 219 1.23 -7.91 7.20
CA VAL A 219 2.33 -8.85 7.45
C VAL A 219 2.37 -9.29 8.93
N TYR A 220 2.09 -8.38 9.86
CA TYR A 220 2.11 -8.58 11.31
C TYR A 220 0.80 -8.10 11.95
N PRO A 221 -0.31 -8.83 11.73
CA PRO A 221 -1.62 -8.44 12.26
C PRO A 221 -1.63 -8.34 13.79
N GLU A 222 -0.78 -9.10 14.50
CA GLU A 222 -0.60 -9.01 15.94
C GLU A 222 -0.05 -7.65 16.43
N CYS A 223 0.59 -6.88 15.54
CA CYS A 223 1.12 -5.55 15.85
C CYS A 223 0.14 -4.41 15.52
N ALA A 224 -1.06 -4.70 15.01
CA ALA A 224 -1.99 -3.68 14.50
C ALA A 224 -2.32 -2.59 15.53
N ASP A 225 -2.51 -2.96 16.79
CA ASP A 225 -2.82 -2.03 17.89
C ASP A 225 -1.61 -1.17 18.27
N HIS A 226 -0.39 -1.72 18.20
CA HIS A 226 0.84 -1.00 18.50
C HIS A 226 1.11 0.11 17.49
N VAL A 227 0.90 -0.16 16.20
CA VAL A 227 1.23 0.77 15.11
C VAL A 227 0.16 1.83 14.86
N ALA A 228 -1.03 1.71 15.47
CA ALA A 228 -2.16 2.60 15.22
C ALA A 228 -1.87 4.07 15.55
N PHE A 229 -1.05 4.34 16.57
CA PHE A 229 -0.81 5.68 17.11
C PHE A 229 0.40 6.41 16.54
N HIS A 230 1.27 5.74 15.78
CA HIS A 230 2.56 6.32 15.38
C HIS A 230 2.50 7.25 14.17
N CYS A 231 1.46 7.15 13.34
CA CYS A 231 1.30 8.00 12.14
C CYS A 231 0.48 9.28 12.38
N GLN A 232 0.37 9.73 13.63
CA GLN A 232 -0.40 10.93 13.98
C GLN A 232 0.32 12.19 13.48
N GLY A 233 -0.34 12.95 12.60
CA GLY A 233 0.22 14.12 11.93
C GLY A 233 -0.56 14.54 10.68
N ALA A 234 -1.38 13.65 10.13
CA ALA A 234 -2.47 14.02 9.24
C ALA A 234 -3.68 14.34 10.14
N PRO A 235 -4.10 15.61 10.30
CA PRO A 235 -5.50 15.83 10.62
C PRO A 235 -6.30 15.05 9.56
N SER A 236 -7.36 14.34 9.95
CA SER A 236 -8.32 13.77 9.00
C SER A 236 -8.54 14.81 7.92
N ALA A 237 -8.08 14.59 6.69
CA ALA A 237 -7.73 15.67 5.78
C ALA A 237 -8.94 16.51 5.29
N ALA A 238 -10.15 16.21 5.79
CA ALA A 238 -11.39 16.87 5.47
C ALA A 238 -11.37 18.40 5.69
N PRO A 239 -10.90 18.99 6.82
CA PRO A 239 -11.03 20.43 7.02
C PRO A 239 -10.04 21.27 6.19
N GLU A 240 -8.76 20.93 6.16
CA GLU A 240 -7.73 21.72 5.46
C GLU A 240 -7.80 21.58 3.94
N LEU A 241 -8.08 20.38 3.40
CA LEU A 241 -8.29 20.21 1.97
C LEU A 241 -9.58 20.90 1.50
N SER A 242 -10.63 20.91 2.32
CA SER A 242 -11.85 21.68 2.02
C SER A 242 -11.58 23.19 1.99
N GLN A 243 -10.72 23.70 2.86
CA GLN A 243 -10.32 25.12 2.84
C GLN A 243 -9.51 25.46 1.59
N LEU A 244 -8.59 24.58 1.17
CA LEU A 244 -7.82 24.73 -0.08
C LEU A 244 -8.69 24.63 -1.33
N ALA A 245 -9.67 23.71 -1.37
CA ALA A 245 -10.64 23.60 -2.44
C ALA A 245 -11.51 24.87 -2.56
N ASN A 246 -11.96 25.41 -1.43
CA ASN A 246 -12.70 26.68 -1.37
C ASN A 246 -11.86 27.89 -1.79
N ALA A 247 -10.55 27.88 -1.53
CA ALA A 247 -9.64 28.94 -1.96
C ALA A 247 -9.41 28.94 -3.48
N ARG A 248 -9.31 27.75 -4.12
CA ARG A 248 -9.16 27.65 -5.59
C ARG A 248 -10.41 28.10 -6.35
N SER A 249 -11.60 27.82 -5.82
CA SER A 249 -12.88 28.26 -6.41
C SER A 249 -13.02 29.78 -6.48
N LYS A 250 -12.48 30.51 -5.50
CA LYS A 250 -12.58 31.98 -5.43
C LYS A 250 -11.63 32.74 -6.38
N ASN A 251 -10.61 32.09 -6.93
CA ASN A 251 -9.63 32.73 -7.82
C ASN A 251 -9.90 32.49 -9.31
N SER A 252 -10.98 31.77 -9.64
CA SER A 252 -11.41 31.49 -11.02
C SER A 252 -12.63 32.31 -11.46
N SER A 253 -12.93 33.40 -10.74
CA SER A 253 -13.96 34.39 -11.08
C SER A 253 -13.29 35.72 -11.43
#